data_AF-A0A9X2HXA4-F1
#
_entry.id   AF-A0A9X2HXA4-F1
#
_cell.length_a   1.000
_cell.length_b   1.000
_cell.length_c   1.000
_cell.angle_alpha   90.00
_cell.angle_beta   90.00
_cell.angle_gamma   90.00
#
_symmetry.space_group_name_H-M   'P 1'
#
loop_
_entity.id
_entity.type
_entity.pdbx_description
1 polymer ?
#
loop_
_entity_poly.entity_id
_entity_poly.type
_entity_poly.pdbx_seq_one_letter_code
_entity_poly.pdbx_strand_id
1 'polypeptide(L)'
;MSLLKMAGEIFMSQLGGQAEGLNLDAVMKGLQQLLPTEGGDIDIAALVAKFTGSGGGLAAMASSWLGDGGNQSFSASDLLGLLGQDKVSQFADQVGVDTDTAASGLSDMIPQLIDKSSSGGDLLAGMTGDGAASLLNKFF
;
A
#
# COMPACT_ATOMS: atom_id res chain seq x y z
N MET A 1 14.36 4.79 -4.57
CA MET A 1 13.11 5.45 -5.01
C MET A 1 12.16 5.31 -3.84
N SER A 2 11.53 6.40 -3.36
CA SER A 2 10.63 6.32 -2.20
C SER A 2 9.39 5.48 -2.53
N LEU A 3 8.93 4.67 -1.57
CA LEU A 3 7.69 3.90 -1.69
C LEU A 3 6.49 4.83 -1.84
N LEU A 4 6.54 5.98 -1.17
CA LEU A 4 5.50 6.99 -1.30
C LEU A 4 5.37 7.53 -2.72
N LYS A 5 6.50 7.81 -3.37
CA LYS A 5 6.51 8.27 -4.76
C LYS A 5 5.97 7.19 -5.69
N MET A 6 6.44 5.94 -5.51
CA MET A 6 5.95 4.81 -6.28
C MET A 6 4.44 4.62 -6.12
N ALA A 7 3.92 4.72 -4.90
CA ALA A 7 2.49 4.64 -4.63
C ALA A 7 1.71 5.75 -5.35
N GLY A 8 2.19 7.00 -5.29
CA GLY A 8 1.59 8.11 -6.02
C GLY A 8 1.58 7.89 -7.53
N GLU A 9 2.68 7.39 -8.10
CA GLU A 9 2.79 7.07 -9.53
C GLU A 9 1.85 5.92 -9.94
N ILE A 10 1.77 4.85 -9.14
CA ILE A 10 0.83 3.74 -9.39
C ILE A 10 -0.61 4.23 -9.30
N PHE A 11 -0.96 5.01 -8.27
CA PHE A 11 -2.31 5.56 -8.09
C PHE A 11 -2.75 6.39 -9.30
N MET A 12 -1.91 7.34 -9.73
CA MET A 12 -2.20 8.14 -10.93
C MET A 12 -2.26 7.28 -12.19
N SER A 13 -1.44 6.25 -12.31
CA SER A 13 -1.51 5.30 -13.41
C SER A 13 -2.81 4.49 -13.42
N GLN A 14 -3.38 4.16 -12.26
CA GLN A 14 -4.67 3.47 -12.17
C GLN A 14 -5.84 4.38 -12.57
N LEU A 15 -5.75 5.66 -12.23
CA LEU A 15 -6.77 6.66 -12.60
C LEU A 15 -6.76 7.01 -14.09
N GLY A 16 -5.65 6.75 -14.81
CA GLY A 16 -5.55 6.98 -16.24
C GLY A 16 -5.85 8.44 -16.61
N GLY A 17 -6.83 8.66 -17.50
CA GLY A 17 -7.26 10.02 -17.91
C GLY A 17 -7.84 10.87 -16.77
N GLN A 18 -8.28 10.25 -15.66
CA GLN A 18 -8.74 10.98 -14.47
C GLN A 18 -7.58 11.52 -13.63
N ALA A 19 -6.34 11.07 -13.89
CA ALA A 19 -5.14 11.65 -13.29
C ALA A 19 -4.69 12.95 -13.99
N GLU A 20 -5.27 13.31 -15.14
CA GLU A 20 -4.93 14.53 -15.86
C GLU A 20 -5.30 15.77 -15.01
N GLY A 21 -4.28 16.41 -14.45
CA GLY A 21 -4.43 17.57 -13.56
C GLY A 21 -4.18 17.26 -12.08
N LEU A 22 -3.97 16.00 -11.71
CA LEU A 22 -3.54 15.65 -10.35
C LEU A 22 -2.10 16.09 -10.09
N ASN A 23 -1.87 16.58 -8.88
CA ASN A 23 -0.54 16.94 -8.42
C ASN A 23 0.06 15.78 -7.61
N LEU A 24 1.17 15.22 -8.09
CA LEU A 24 1.88 14.13 -7.40
C LEU A 24 2.20 14.48 -5.94
N ASP A 25 2.58 15.72 -5.62
CA ASP A 25 2.81 16.15 -4.24
C ASP A 25 1.54 16.13 -3.38
N ALA A 26 0.39 16.47 -3.95
CA ALA A 26 -0.89 16.38 -3.25
C ALA A 26 -1.27 14.91 -2.98
N VAL A 27 -1.08 14.05 -3.98
CA VAL A 27 -1.29 12.59 -3.86
C VAL A 27 -0.36 12.00 -2.81
N MET A 28 0.93 12.31 -2.86
CA MET A 28 1.91 11.83 -1.88
C MET A 28 1.55 12.27 -0.45
N LYS A 29 1.18 13.53 -0.23
CA LYS A 29 0.73 14.01 1.09
C LYS A 29 -0.53 13.31 1.57
N GLY A 30 -1.50 13.12 0.67
CA GLY A 30 -2.72 12.39 0.99
C GLY A 30 -2.44 10.93 1.38
N LEU A 31 -1.57 10.26 0.63
CA LEU A 31 -1.14 8.89 0.94
C LEU A 31 -0.39 8.81 2.28
N GLN A 32 0.45 9.80 2.62
CA GLN A 32 1.12 9.86 3.92
C GLN A 32 0.15 9.97 5.11
N GLN A 33 -0.99 10.63 4.91
CA GLN A 33 -2.02 10.78 5.95
C GLN A 33 -2.94 9.55 6.02
N LEU A 34 -3.19 8.91 4.89
CA LEU A 34 -4.10 7.77 4.78
C LEU A 34 -3.44 6.45 5.22
N LEU A 35 -2.20 6.22 4.81
CA LEU A 35 -1.47 4.98 5.00
C LEU A 35 -0.48 5.08 6.17
N PRO A 36 -0.13 3.96 6.82
CA PRO A 36 0.95 3.94 7.79
C PRO A 36 2.27 4.34 7.12
N THR A 37 3.02 5.22 7.78
CA THR A 37 4.32 5.70 7.30
C THR A 37 5.36 5.58 8.40
N GLU A 38 6.59 5.22 8.02
CA GLU A 38 7.76 5.16 8.90
C GLU A 38 8.94 5.86 8.21
N GLY A 39 9.67 6.71 8.95
CA GLY A 39 10.83 7.42 8.40
C GLY A 39 10.54 8.44 7.28
N GLY A 40 9.27 8.74 7.01
CA GLY A 40 8.83 9.64 5.92
C GLY A 40 8.33 8.91 4.66
N ASP A 41 8.40 7.58 4.65
CA ASP A 41 7.95 6.71 3.57
C ASP A 41 6.83 5.77 4.03
N ILE A 42 6.17 5.07 3.10
CA ILE A 42 5.09 4.12 3.42
C ILE A 42 5.68 2.91 4.16
N ASP A 43 5.08 2.57 5.30
CA ASP A 43 5.40 1.36 6.05
C ASP A 43 4.53 0.19 5.55
N ILE A 44 5.12 -0.61 4.67
CA ILE A 44 4.47 -1.79 4.09
C ILE A 44 4.25 -2.87 5.15
N ALA A 45 5.14 -3.00 6.13
CA ALA A 45 4.99 -3.99 7.18
C ALA A 45 3.76 -3.66 8.06
N ALA A 46 3.60 -2.40 8.46
CA ALA A 46 2.40 -1.95 9.18
C ALA A 46 1.14 -2.02 8.32
N LEU A 47 1.23 -1.74 7.01
CA LEU A 47 0.10 -1.88 6.10
C LEU A 47 -0.36 -3.34 6.03
N VAL A 48 0.54 -4.27 5.74
CA VAL A 48 0.28 -5.71 5.74
C VAL A 48 -0.25 -6.19 7.09
N ALA A 49 0.29 -5.67 8.20
CA ALA A 49 -0.21 -5.96 9.54
C ALA A 49 -1.67 -5.52 9.73
N LYS A 50 -2.13 -4.41 9.13
CA LYS A 50 -3.54 -4.00 9.16
C LYS A 50 -4.44 -4.95 8.39
N PHE A 51 -4.00 -5.42 7.22
CA PHE A 51 -4.77 -6.38 6.41
C PHE A 51 -4.86 -7.74 7.11
N THR A 52 -3.73 -8.26 7.59
CA THR A 52 -3.68 -9.54 8.30
C THR A 52 -4.37 -9.48 9.66
N GLY A 53 -4.26 -8.36 10.36
CA GLY A 53 -4.93 -8.10 11.65
C GLY A 53 -6.46 -7.98 11.56
N SER A 54 -6.99 -7.64 10.38
CA SER A 54 -8.44 -7.69 10.13
C SER A 54 -8.98 -9.13 10.03
N GLY A 55 -8.09 -10.11 9.85
CA GLY A 55 -8.41 -11.53 9.81
C GLY A 55 -9.17 -11.97 8.56
N GLY A 56 -9.48 -13.27 8.50
CA GLY A 56 -10.31 -13.85 7.44
C GLY A 56 -9.74 -13.70 6.04
N GLY A 57 -10.58 -13.27 5.09
CA GLY A 57 -10.23 -13.15 3.67
C GLY A 57 -9.15 -12.10 3.39
N LEU A 58 -9.08 -11.02 4.18
CA LEU A 58 -8.09 -9.96 3.97
C LEU A 58 -6.67 -10.43 4.28
N ALA A 59 -6.50 -11.33 5.26
CA ALA A 59 -5.20 -11.92 5.58
C ALA A 59 -4.69 -12.83 4.44
N ALA A 60 -5.59 -13.58 3.80
CA ALA A 60 -5.26 -14.41 2.65
C ALA A 60 -4.89 -13.56 1.42
N MET A 61 -5.64 -12.47 1.18
CA MET A 61 -5.31 -11.50 0.12
C MET A 61 -3.93 -10.88 0.32
N ALA A 62 -3.63 -10.39 1.54
CA ALA A 62 -2.32 -9.82 1.83
C ALA A 62 -1.17 -10.82 1.65
N SER A 63 -1.41 -12.08 2.03
CA SER A 63 -0.44 -13.16 1.80
C SER A 63 -0.22 -13.43 0.31
N SER A 64 -1.28 -13.29 -0.51
CA SER A 64 -1.17 -13.41 -1.97
C SER A 64 -0.33 -12.32 -2.60
N TRP A 65 -0.34 -11.10 -2.04
CA TRP A 65 0.48 -9.97 -2.53
C TRP A 65 1.94 -10.06 -2.08
N LEU A 66 2.24 -10.85 -1.05
CA LEU A 66 3.61 -11.07 -0.59
C LEU A 66 4.33 -12.17 -1.36
N GLY A 67 3.59 -13.11 -1.95
CA GLY A 67 4.14 -14.22 -2.72
C GLY A 67 4.25 -13.92 -4.21
N ASP A 68 4.91 -14.81 -4.96
CA ASP A 68 5.10 -14.70 -6.41
C ASP A 68 3.85 -15.06 -7.25
N GLY A 69 2.68 -15.10 -6.61
CA GLY A 69 1.40 -15.46 -7.23
C GLY A 69 0.72 -14.26 -7.91
N GLY A 70 -0.44 -14.50 -8.53
CA GLY A 70 -1.28 -13.40 -8.98
C GLY A 70 -1.87 -12.63 -7.80
N ASN A 71 -1.77 -11.30 -7.80
CA ASN A 71 -2.36 -10.46 -6.76
C ASN A 71 -3.88 -10.60 -6.73
N GLN A 72 -4.43 -11.02 -5.59
CA GLN A 72 -5.89 -11.03 -5.42
C GLN A 72 -6.43 -9.60 -5.49
N SER A 73 -7.53 -9.43 -6.22
CA SER A 73 -8.25 -8.16 -6.30
C SER A 73 -8.80 -7.76 -4.93
N PHE A 74 -8.67 -6.49 -4.60
CA PHE A 74 -9.23 -5.89 -3.40
C PHE A 74 -10.35 -4.95 -3.81
N SER A 75 -11.52 -5.01 -3.15
CA SER A 75 -12.64 -4.15 -3.52
C SER A 75 -12.56 -2.79 -2.83
N ALA A 76 -13.08 -1.74 -3.47
CA ALA A 76 -13.22 -0.41 -2.87
C ALA A 76 -14.02 -0.46 -1.55
N SER A 77 -15.04 -1.32 -1.46
CA SER A 77 -15.85 -1.52 -0.26
C SER A 77 -15.03 -2.07 0.91
N ASP A 78 -14.19 -3.08 0.65
CA ASP A 78 -13.31 -3.65 1.66
C ASP A 78 -12.24 -2.64 2.10
N LEU A 79 -11.77 -1.81 1.16
CA LEU A 79 -10.84 -0.72 1.44
C LEU A 79 -11.43 0.32 2.37
N LEU A 80 -12.66 0.76 2.10
CA LEU A 80 -13.39 1.69 2.96
C LEU A 80 -13.64 1.10 4.35
N GLY A 81 -13.93 -0.20 4.44
CA GLY A 81 -14.07 -0.91 5.71
C GLY A 81 -12.76 -0.99 6.51
N LEU A 82 -11.63 -1.17 5.82
CA LEU A 82 -10.30 -1.34 6.45
C LEU A 82 -9.65 -0.01 6.87
N LEU A 83 -9.68 0.99 5.98
CA LEU A 83 -9.04 2.28 6.19
C LEU A 83 -9.97 3.30 6.85
N GLY A 84 -11.28 3.10 6.72
CA GLY A 84 -12.32 4.01 7.18
C GLY A 84 -12.73 4.98 6.08
N GLN A 85 -14.04 5.06 5.82
CA GLN A 85 -14.62 5.92 4.80
C GLN A 85 -14.22 7.39 4.97
N ASP A 86 -14.21 7.91 6.20
CA ASP A 86 -13.82 9.31 6.48
C ASP A 86 -12.40 9.63 6.01
N LYS A 87 -11.46 8.70 6.17
CA LYS A 87 -10.07 8.92 5.76
C LYS A 87 -9.94 8.91 4.24
N VAL A 88 -10.66 8.00 3.59
CA VAL A 88 -10.65 7.90 2.12
C VAL A 88 -11.33 9.13 1.51
N SER A 89 -12.41 9.64 2.11
CA SER A 89 -13.04 10.90 1.71
C SER A 89 -12.07 12.07 1.82
N GLN A 90 -11.38 12.22 2.96
CA GLN A 90 -10.39 13.28 3.13
C GLN A 90 -9.24 13.19 2.11
N PHE A 91 -8.78 11.97 1.82
CA PHE A 91 -7.80 11.75 0.77
C PHE A 91 -8.34 12.17 -0.61
N ALA A 92 -9.58 11.80 -0.92
CA ALA A 92 -10.23 12.15 -2.18
C ALA A 92 -10.34 13.68 -2.35
N ASP A 93 -10.78 14.38 -1.30
CA ASP A 93 -10.84 15.86 -1.25
C ASP A 93 -9.45 16.48 -1.45
N GLN A 94 -8.42 15.90 -0.82
CA GLN A 94 -7.04 16.39 -0.89
C GLN A 94 -6.46 16.28 -2.30
N VAL A 95 -6.81 15.23 -3.04
CA VAL A 95 -6.32 15.01 -4.41
C VAL A 95 -7.26 15.58 -5.47
N GLY A 96 -8.49 15.93 -5.12
CA GLY A 96 -9.46 16.53 -6.04
C GLY A 96 -10.23 15.51 -6.88
N VAL A 97 -10.53 14.34 -6.32
CA VAL A 97 -11.36 13.30 -6.95
C VAL A 97 -12.51 12.91 -6.02
N ASP A 98 -13.52 12.21 -6.55
CA ASP A 98 -14.60 11.67 -5.72
C ASP A 98 -14.14 10.46 -4.88
N THR A 99 -14.81 10.23 -3.75
CA THR A 99 -14.44 9.17 -2.80
C THR A 99 -14.43 7.77 -3.44
N ASP A 100 -15.38 7.48 -4.34
CA ASP A 100 -15.43 6.19 -5.05
C ASP A 100 -14.23 6.01 -6.00
N THR A 101 -13.82 7.08 -6.69
CA THR A 101 -12.65 7.09 -7.58
C THR A 101 -11.37 6.90 -6.79
N ALA A 102 -11.23 7.62 -5.67
CA ALA A 102 -10.12 7.42 -4.74
C ALA A 102 -10.07 5.99 -4.20
N ALA A 103 -11.19 5.47 -3.71
CA ALA A 103 -11.27 4.12 -3.17
C ALA A 103 -10.89 3.05 -4.19
N SER A 104 -11.37 3.19 -5.44
CA SER A 104 -11.02 2.29 -6.55
C SER A 104 -9.54 2.36 -6.90
N GLY A 105 -9.00 3.58 -7.07
CA GLY A 105 -7.57 3.76 -7.36
C GLY A 105 -6.67 3.22 -6.26
N LEU A 106 -7.04 3.40 -4.99
CA LEU A 106 -6.32 2.85 -3.85
C LEU A 106 -6.42 1.32 -3.78
N SER A 107 -7.58 0.75 -4.11
CA SER A 107 -7.80 -0.70 -4.04
C SER A 107 -7.00 -1.46 -5.10
N ASP A 108 -6.73 -0.84 -6.25
CA ASP A 108 -5.85 -1.38 -7.29
C ASP A 108 -4.36 -1.08 -7.03
N MET A 109 -4.06 0.08 -6.41
CA MET A 109 -2.70 0.49 -6.09
C MET A 109 -2.06 -0.35 -4.97
N ILE A 110 -2.78 -0.61 -3.86
CA ILE A 110 -2.22 -1.28 -2.68
C ILE A 110 -1.65 -2.67 -3.00
N PRO A 111 -2.36 -3.58 -3.70
CA PRO A 111 -1.84 -4.90 -4.04
C PRO A 111 -0.53 -4.83 -4.82
N GLN A 112 -0.44 -3.93 -5.81
CA GLN A 112 0.74 -3.76 -6.64
C GLN A 112 1.91 -3.14 -5.87
N LEU A 113 1.62 -2.22 -4.95
CA LEU A 113 2.64 -1.60 -4.10
C LEU A 113 3.28 -2.63 -3.16
N ILE A 114 2.47 -3.48 -2.53
CA ILE A 114 2.95 -4.54 -1.63
C ILE A 114 3.76 -5.57 -2.41
N ASP A 115 3.27 -6.03 -3.54
CA ASP A 115 3.95 -6.99 -4.43
C ASP A 115 5.31 -6.46 -4.92
N LYS A 116 5.37 -5.21 -5.38
CA LYS A 116 6.63 -4.58 -5.79
C LYS A 116 7.62 -4.39 -4.64
N SER A 117 7.13 -4.07 -3.45
CA SER A 117 7.96 -3.96 -2.24
C SER A 117 8.46 -5.33 -1.76
N SER A 118 7.65 -6.39 -1.92
CA SER A 118 8.01 -7.77 -1.59
C SER A 118 9.10 -8.32 -2.51
N SER A 119 8.86 -8.27 -3.82
CA SER A 119 9.81 -8.72 -4.84
C SER A 119 11.09 -7.87 -4.92
N GLY A 120 11.00 -6.59 -4.51
CA GLY A 120 12.14 -5.66 -4.44
C GLY A 120 13.07 -5.85 -3.23
N GLY A 121 12.74 -6.72 -2.28
CA GLY A 121 13.58 -7.04 -1.12
C GLY A 121 13.46 -6.07 0.07
N ASP A 122 12.54 -5.10 0.03
CA ASP A 122 12.33 -4.10 1.11
C ASP A 122 11.57 -4.73 2.30
N LEU A 123 10.52 -5.50 2.01
CA LEU A 123 9.81 -6.31 3.01
C LEU A 123 10.71 -7.39 3.59
N LEU A 124 11.54 -8.04 2.75
CA LEU A 124 12.52 -8.99 3.23
C LEU A 124 13.54 -8.27 4.11
N ALA A 125 14.05 -7.08 3.75
CA ALA A 125 14.97 -6.32 4.61
C ALA A 125 14.35 -5.90 5.96
N GLY A 126 13.07 -5.49 5.98
CA GLY A 126 12.33 -5.19 7.21
C GLY A 126 12.04 -6.41 8.09
N MET A 127 11.77 -7.58 7.48
CA MET A 127 11.56 -8.85 8.22
C MET A 127 12.87 -9.59 8.55
N THR A 128 13.93 -9.40 7.77
CA THR A 128 15.24 -10.04 7.97
C THR A 128 16.20 -9.18 8.79
N GLY A 129 15.84 -7.92 9.05
CA GLY A 129 16.60 -6.93 9.81
C GLY A 129 16.96 -7.32 11.24
N ASP A 130 16.34 -8.37 11.80
CA ASP A 130 16.74 -8.93 13.10
C ASP A 130 16.80 -10.48 13.11
N GLY A 131 16.23 -11.16 12.11
CA GLY A 131 16.07 -12.61 12.11
C GLY A 131 17.05 -13.40 11.23
N ALA A 132 17.40 -12.89 10.05
CA ALA A 132 18.22 -13.67 9.09
C ALA A 132 19.72 -13.48 9.31
N ALA A 133 20.16 -12.30 9.77
CA ALA A 133 21.54 -12.06 10.17
C ALA A 133 21.96 -12.97 11.34
N SER A 134 21.04 -13.24 12.28
CA SER A 134 21.27 -14.13 13.42
C SER A 134 21.35 -15.61 13.05
N LEU A 135 20.80 -16.00 11.90
CA LEU A 135 20.92 -17.36 11.37
C LEU A 135 22.25 -17.52 10.63
N LEU A 136 22.70 -16.52 9.88
CA LEU A 136 24.00 -16.56 9.20
C LEU A 136 25.20 -16.44 10.17
N ASN A 137 25.06 -15.72 11.28
CA ASN A 137 26.09 -15.64 12.33
C ASN A 137 26.14 -16.87 13.26
N LYS A 138 25.20 -17.82 13.15
CA LYS A 138 25.22 -19.08 13.91
C LYS A 138 25.88 -20.24 13.17
N PHE A 139 26.33 -20.01 11.92
CA PHE A 139 27.00 -21.01 11.09
C PHE A 139 28.50 -20.74 10.87
N PHE A 140 29.06 -19.70 11.51
CA PHE A 140 30.50 -19.38 11.51
C PHE A 140 31.02 -19.25 12.95
#